data_AF-A0A1H0JWK8-F1
#
_entry.id   AF-A0A1H0JWK8-F1
#
_cell.length_a   1.000
_cell.length_b   1.000
_cell.length_c   1.000
_cell.angle_alpha   90.00
_cell.angle_beta   90.00
_cell.angle_gamma   90.00
#
_symmetry.space_group_name_H-M   'P 1'
#
loop_
_entity.id
_entity.type
_entity.pdbx_description
1 polymer ?
#
loop_
_entity_poly.entity_id
_entity_poly.type
_entity_poly.pdbx_seq_one_letter_code
_entity_poly.pdbx_strand_id
1 'polypeptide(L)'
;MGAAALFGVVVLGAVFTVMWLWINTTPATGEQKTTAHLEVFKTTASVAVMLGGIGALYLAARRQRTQGAEHAHAVRVAEINRLHAERVAAATEDDAVRRRVTELCTKASEQFGSDKAPVRLAGLYALERLGQDNPDQRPTIASPWCACLRMPYTPPPTTALPATHPAAGVTRPLLRDPC
;
A
#
# COMPACT_ATOMS: atom_id res chain seq x y z
N MET A 1 28.53 0.81 33.11
CA MET A 1 29.36 1.93 32.60
C MET A 1 30.82 1.87 33.08
N GLY A 2 31.13 1.24 34.22
CA GLY A 2 32.50 1.24 34.78
C GLY A 2 33.56 0.40 34.04
N ALA A 3 33.22 -0.79 33.52
CA ALA A 3 34.23 -1.69 32.93
C ALA A 3 34.94 -1.12 31.69
N ALA A 4 34.22 -0.43 30.80
CA ALA A 4 34.80 0.14 29.59
C ALA A 4 35.73 1.33 29.88
N ALA A 5 35.43 2.12 30.92
CA ALA A 5 36.30 3.20 31.36
C ALA A 5 37.61 2.67 31.96
N LEU A 6 37.54 1.56 32.72
CA LEU A 6 38.72 0.90 33.29
C LEU A 6 39.66 0.38 32.21
N PHE A 7 39.14 -0.27 31.15
CA PHE A 7 39.97 -0.71 30.03
C PHE A 7 40.66 0.45 29.31
N GLY A 8 39.97 1.58 29.10
CA GLY A 8 40.59 2.76 28.49
C GLY A 8 41.74 3.34 29.32
N VAL A 9 41.56 3.41 30.64
CA VAL A 9 42.59 3.93 31.57
C VAL A 9 43.79 2.98 31.65
N VAL A 10 43.57 1.67 31.68
CA VAL A 10 44.65 0.67 31.70
C VAL A 10 45.50 0.73 30.44
N VAL A 11 44.87 0.87 29.26
CA VAL A 11 45.58 0.97 27.99
C VAL A 11 46.39 2.26 27.91
N LEU A 12 45.83 3.39 28.32
CA LEU A 12 46.57 4.67 28.39
C LEU A 12 47.76 4.61 29.35
N GLY A 13 47.58 3.98 30.52
CA GLY A 13 48.64 3.81 31.51
C GLY A 13 49.79 2.93 31.00
N ALA A 14 49.47 1.82 30.31
CA ALA A 14 50.46 0.93 29.72
C ALA A 14 51.27 1.60 28.59
N VAL A 15 50.61 2.43 27.77
CA VAL A 15 51.29 3.19 26.71
C VAL A 15 52.23 4.24 27.33
N PHE A 16 51.79 4.91 28.39
CA PHE A 16 52.59 5.91 29.09
C PHE A 16 53.83 5.30 29.78
N THR A 17 53.70 4.14 30.43
CA THR A 17 54.82 3.46 31.08
C THR A 17 55.85 2.95 30.07
N VAL A 18 55.41 2.41 28.94
CA VAL A 18 56.32 1.97 27.87
C VAL A 18 57.07 3.16 27.27
N MET A 19 56.39 4.29 27.02
CA MET A 19 57.02 5.52 26.54
C MET A 19 58.05 6.09 27.54
N TRP A 20 57.69 6.12 28.83
CA TRP A 20 58.59 6.58 29.89
C TRP A 20 59.83 5.69 29.99
N LEU A 21 59.64 4.37 29.96
CA LEU A 21 60.73 3.40 30.02
C LEU A 21 61.70 3.58 28.84
N TRP A 22 61.17 3.80 27.64
CA TRP A 22 61.97 4.06 26.44
C TRP A 22 62.82 5.32 26.58
N ILE A 23 62.22 6.45 27.00
CA ILE A 23 62.94 7.71 27.24
C ILE A 23 64.04 7.56 28.30
N ASN A 24 63.80 6.79 29.35
CA ASN A 24 64.75 6.62 30.44
C ASN A 24 65.88 5.64 30.10
N THR A 25 65.66 4.74 29.12
CA THR A 25 66.65 3.72 28.72
C THR A 25 67.45 4.11 27.48
N THR A 26 67.16 5.25 26.86
CA THR A 26 67.95 5.77 25.72
C THR A 26 69.05 6.72 26.21
N PRO A 27 70.33 6.28 26.28
CA PRO A 27 71.46 7.18 26.53
C PRO A 27 71.67 8.10 25.32
N ALA A 28 71.30 9.37 25.45
CA ALA A 28 71.41 10.37 24.39
C ALA A 28 72.88 10.60 23.99
N THR A 29 73.27 10.12 22.80
CA THR A 29 74.55 10.41 22.15
C THR A 29 74.37 11.57 21.17
N GLY A 30 75.22 12.59 21.28
CA GLY A 30 75.02 13.95 20.77
C GLY A 30 75.10 14.21 19.26
N GLU A 31 74.79 13.24 18.38
CA GLU A 31 74.98 13.39 16.93
C GLU A 31 73.81 12.96 16.02
N GLN A 32 72.58 12.86 16.54
CA GLN A 32 71.41 12.39 15.77
C GLN A 32 70.29 13.45 15.59
N LYS A 33 70.65 14.74 15.61
CA LYS A 33 69.67 15.84 15.60
C LYS A 33 68.86 16.00 14.31
N THR A 34 69.25 15.42 13.17
CA THR A 34 68.50 15.54 11.90
C THR A 34 67.66 14.30 11.56
N THR A 35 68.06 13.11 12.00
CA THR A 35 67.30 11.86 11.82
C THR A 35 66.15 11.73 12.82
N ALA A 36 66.28 12.35 13.99
CA ALA A 36 65.26 12.34 15.05
C ALA A 36 63.93 13.00 14.65
N HIS A 37 63.93 13.97 13.72
CA HIS A 37 62.69 14.66 13.32
C HIS A 37 61.79 13.82 12.40
N LEU A 38 62.36 12.88 11.63
CA LEU A 38 61.60 11.97 10.75
C LEU A 38 60.98 10.79 11.51
N GLU A 39 61.63 10.35 12.60
CA GLU A 39 61.13 9.25 13.44
C GLU A 39 59.97 9.68 14.35
N VAL A 40 59.97 10.94 14.79
CA VAL A 40 58.89 11.56 15.58
C VAL A 40 57.58 11.69 14.79
N PHE A 41 57.66 11.88 13.46
CA PHE A 41 56.47 11.92 12.61
C PHE A 41 55.83 10.54 12.40
N LYS A 42 56.64 9.48 12.40
CA LYS A 42 56.16 8.11 12.15
C LYS A 42 55.40 7.53 13.35
N THR A 43 55.81 7.89 14.56
CA THR A 43 55.18 7.45 15.80
C THR A 43 53.85 8.16 16.07
N THR A 44 53.71 9.44 15.68
CA THR A 44 52.43 10.16 15.74
C THR A 44 51.43 9.62 14.73
N ALA A 45 51.89 9.22 13.53
CA ALA A 45 51.02 8.64 12.51
C ALA A 45 50.40 7.29 12.93
N SER A 46 51.15 6.39 13.57
CA SER A 46 50.63 5.09 14.00
C SER A 46 49.64 5.17 15.17
N VAL A 47 49.84 6.15 16.08
CA VAL A 47 48.94 6.36 17.23
C VAL A 47 47.58 6.88 16.78
N ALA A 48 47.55 7.77 15.77
CA ALA A 48 46.30 8.28 15.21
C ALA A 48 45.44 7.16 14.57
N VAL A 49 46.07 6.21 13.88
CA VAL A 49 45.39 5.06 13.27
C VAL A 49 44.82 4.12 14.35
N MET A 50 45.55 3.89 15.45
CA MET A 50 45.05 3.07 16.55
C MET A 50 43.85 3.70 17.28
N LEU A 51 43.86 5.02 17.51
CA LEU A 51 42.70 5.71 18.09
C LEU A 51 41.47 5.68 17.17
N GLY A 52 41.68 5.82 15.86
CA GLY A 52 40.60 5.77 14.87
C GLY A 52 39.88 4.41 14.85
N GLY A 53 40.63 3.29 14.87
CA GLY A 53 40.07 1.94 14.89
C GLY A 53 39.26 1.65 16.16
N ILE A 54 39.77 2.05 17.32
CA ILE A 54 39.07 1.89 18.61
C ILE A 54 37.81 2.77 18.66
N GLY A 55 37.88 4.00 18.12
CA GLY A 55 36.73 4.91 18.02
C GLY A 55 35.62 4.36 17.10
N ALA A 56 35.99 3.81 15.94
CA ALA A 56 35.04 3.19 15.02
C ALA A 56 34.37 1.95 15.64
N LEU A 57 35.14 1.10 16.32
CA LEU A 57 34.62 -0.08 17.01
C LEU A 57 33.69 0.30 18.18
N TYR A 58 34.03 1.35 18.94
CA TYR A 58 33.19 1.88 20.01
C TYR A 58 31.87 2.45 19.47
N LEU A 59 31.91 3.19 18.36
CA LEU A 59 30.70 3.75 17.74
C LEU A 59 29.82 2.64 17.14
N ALA A 60 30.43 1.63 16.51
CA ALA A 60 29.72 0.45 16.01
C ALA A 60 29.05 -0.34 17.15
N ALA A 61 29.77 -0.58 18.25
CA ALA A 61 29.22 -1.24 19.44
C ALA A 61 28.11 -0.41 20.11
N ARG A 62 28.23 0.93 20.12
CA ARG A 62 27.21 1.83 20.64
C ARG A 62 25.97 1.83 19.74
N ARG A 63 26.13 1.86 18.42
CA ARG A 63 25.04 1.73 17.44
C ARG A 63 24.31 0.40 17.59
N GLN A 64 25.03 -0.70 17.78
CA GLN A 64 24.43 -2.02 17.99
C GLN A 64 23.48 -2.04 19.20
N ARG A 65 23.83 -1.32 20.28
CA ARG A 65 22.99 -1.24 21.48
C ARG A 65 21.76 -0.36 21.30
N THR A 66 21.81 0.67 20.45
CA THR A 66 20.64 1.53 20.17
C THR A 66 19.70 0.92 19.13
N GLN A 67 20.24 0.16 18.17
CA GLN A 67 19.46 -0.50 17.13
C GLN A 67 18.57 -1.63 17.65
N GLY A 68 18.93 -2.28 18.77
CA GLY A 68 18.10 -3.32 19.38
C GLY A 68 16.70 -2.83 19.79
N ALA A 69 16.57 -1.55 20.19
CA ALA A 69 15.28 -0.96 20.52
C ALA A 69 14.48 -0.59 19.26
N GLU A 70 15.15 -0.06 18.24
CA GLU A 70 14.51 0.36 16.98
C GLU A 70 13.94 -0.83 16.20
N HIS A 71 14.61 -1.98 16.19
CA HIS A 71 14.10 -3.19 15.53
C HIS A 71 12.80 -3.69 16.18
N ALA A 72 12.70 -3.64 17.51
CA ALA A 72 11.48 -4.05 18.22
C ALA A 72 10.29 -3.14 17.86
N HIS A 73 10.52 -1.84 17.66
CA HIS A 73 9.49 -0.91 17.20
C HIS A 73 9.13 -1.12 15.73
N ALA A 74 10.13 -1.32 14.86
CA ALA A 74 9.91 -1.57 13.43
C ALA A 74 9.07 -2.83 13.19
N VAL A 75 9.31 -3.91 13.95
CA VAL A 75 8.53 -5.15 13.87
C VAL A 75 7.08 -4.92 14.28
N ARG A 76 6.83 -4.23 15.41
CA ARG A 76 5.47 -3.91 15.87
C ARG A 76 4.70 -3.04 14.88
N VAL A 77 5.36 -2.02 14.31
CA VAL A 77 4.74 -1.14 13.30
C VAL A 77 4.44 -1.92 12.02
N ALA A 78 5.32 -2.82 11.60
CA ALA A 78 5.07 -3.68 10.44
C ALA A 78 3.87 -4.61 10.65
N GLU A 79 3.70 -5.16 11.85
CA GLU A 79 2.54 -5.99 12.21
C GLU A 79 1.24 -5.19 12.19
N ILE A 80 1.22 -4.01 12.83
CA ILE A 80 0.07 -3.10 12.80
C ILE A 80 -0.27 -2.74 11.35
N ASN A 81 0.73 -2.38 10.55
CA ASN A 81 0.53 -2.04 9.14
C ASN A 81 -0.03 -3.20 8.32
N ARG A 82 0.37 -4.46 8.59
CA ARG A 82 -0.19 -5.65 7.94
C ARG A 82 -1.66 -5.81 8.24
N LEU A 83 -2.05 -5.73 9.52
CA LEU A 83 -3.45 -5.83 9.93
C LEU A 83 -4.31 -4.71 9.33
N HIS A 84 -3.76 -3.50 9.23
CA HIS A 84 -4.45 -2.38 8.57
C HIS A 84 -4.56 -2.60 7.06
N ALA A 85 -3.51 -3.11 6.41
CA ALA A 85 -3.52 -3.41 4.99
C ALA A 85 -4.57 -4.47 4.63
N GLU A 86 -4.72 -5.52 5.46
CA GLU A 86 -5.76 -6.55 5.27
C GLU A 86 -7.18 -5.97 5.38
N ARG A 87 -7.43 -5.12 6.37
CA ARG A 87 -8.74 -4.45 6.53
C ARG A 87 -9.06 -3.51 5.38
N VAL A 88 -8.07 -2.75 4.92
CA VAL A 88 -8.23 -1.86 3.78
C VAL A 88 -8.44 -2.68 2.51
N ALA A 89 -7.70 -3.76 2.30
CA ALA A 89 -7.88 -4.64 1.14
C ALA A 89 -9.30 -5.21 1.07
N ALA A 90 -9.82 -5.75 2.18
CA ALA A 90 -11.21 -6.24 2.25
C ALA A 90 -12.23 -5.13 1.94
N ALA A 91 -12.05 -3.93 2.51
CA ALA A 91 -12.92 -2.79 2.22
C ALA A 91 -12.84 -2.32 0.75
N THR A 92 -11.66 -2.41 0.12
CA THR A 92 -11.49 -2.07 -1.30
C THR A 92 -12.13 -3.10 -2.23
N GLU A 93 -12.11 -4.39 -1.89
CA GLU A 93 -12.78 -5.42 -2.67
C GLU A 93 -14.30 -5.20 -2.66
N ASP A 94 -14.88 -4.93 -1.50
CA ASP A 94 -16.30 -4.61 -1.37
C ASP A 94 -16.70 -3.34 -2.15
N ASP A 95 -15.90 -2.28 -2.06
CA ASP A 95 -16.13 -1.04 -2.82
C ASP A 95 -16.01 -1.28 -4.33
N ALA A 96 -15.03 -2.06 -4.77
CA ALA A 96 -14.87 -2.42 -6.19
C ALA A 96 -16.06 -3.22 -6.73
N VAL A 97 -16.60 -4.16 -5.96
CA VAL A 97 -17.81 -4.91 -6.34
C VAL A 97 -19.02 -3.97 -6.46
N ARG A 98 -19.24 -3.09 -5.48
CA ARG A 98 -20.36 -2.13 -5.50
C ARG A 98 -20.28 -1.16 -6.68
N ARG A 99 -19.09 -0.64 -6.98
CA ARG A 99 -18.86 0.22 -8.15
C ARG A 99 -19.15 -0.51 -9.45
N ARG A 100 -18.65 -1.75 -9.60
CA ARG A 100 -18.90 -2.57 -10.78
C ARG A 100 -20.40 -2.82 -11.01
N VAL A 101 -21.15 -3.13 -9.96
CA VAL A 101 -22.62 -3.29 -10.06
C VAL A 101 -23.29 -1.98 -10.50
N THR A 102 -22.85 -0.85 -9.94
CA THR A 102 -23.39 0.48 -10.27
C THR A 102 -23.12 0.83 -11.74
N GLU A 103 -21.90 0.61 -12.23
CA GLU A 103 -21.54 0.84 -13.63
C GLU A 103 -22.34 -0.04 -14.60
N LEU A 104 -22.52 -1.33 -14.26
CA LEU A 104 -23.35 -2.24 -15.06
C LEU A 104 -24.82 -1.79 -15.08
N CYS A 105 -25.35 -1.35 -13.95
CA CYS A 105 -26.71 -0.81 -13.84
C CYS A 105 -26.89 0.43 -14.72
N THR A 106 -25.95 1.39 -14.66
CA THR A 106 -25.96 2.59 -15.51
C THR A 106 -25.93 2.22 -16.98
N LYS A 107 -25.01 1.33 -17.39
CA LYS A 107 -24.89 0.90 -18.79
C LYS A 107 -26.13 0.14 -19.29
N ALA A 108 -26.78 -0.64 -18.44
CA ALA A 108 -28.02 -1.34 -18.79
C ALA A 108 -29.20 -0.35 -18.90
N SER A 109 -29.23 0.67 -18.04
CA SER A 109 -30.22 1.75 -18.08
C SER A 109 -30.12 2.58 -19.37
N GLU A 110 -28.90 2.89 -19.83
CA GLU A 110 -28.67 3.56 -21.12
C GLU A 110 -29.16 2.72 -22.31
N GLN A 111 -28.91 1.41 -22.31
CA GLN A 111 -29.40 0.51 -23.36
C GLN A 111 -30.93 0.39 -23.36
N PHE A 112 -31.55 0.35 -22.19
CA PHE A 112 -33.00 0.30 -22.03
C PHE A 112 -33.70 1.57 -22.56
N GLY A 113 -33.03 2.71 -22.53
CA GLY A 113 -33.50 3.98 -23.09
C GLY A 113 -33.30 4.17 -24.60
N SER A 114 -32.68 3.21 -25.31
CA SER A 114 -32.37 3.32 -26.74
C SER A 114 -33.63 3.31 -27.62
N ASP A 115 -33.68 4.02 -28.74
CA ASP A 115 -34.82 3.92 -29.68
C ASP A 115 -34.91 2.55 -30.41
N LYS A 116 -33.88 1.70 -30.29
CA LYS A 116 -33.83 0.39 -30.94
C LYS A 116 -34.44 -0.69 -30.06
N ALA A 117 -35.59 -1.23 -30.48
CA ALA A 117 -36.30 -2.31 -29.79
C ALA A 117 -35.41 -3.48 -29.28
N PRO A 118 -34.49 -4.08 -30.07
CA PRO A 118 -33.64 -5.17 -29.58
C PRO A 118 -32.64 -4.72 -28.50
N VAL A 119 -32.14 -3.48 -28.55
CA VAL A 119 -31.21 -2.92 -27.55
C VAL A 119 -31.95 -2.63 -26.25
N ARG A 120 -33.18 -2.13 -26.33
CA ARG A 120 -34.04 -1.92 -25.15
C ARG A 120 -34.31 -3.21 -24.39
N LEU A 121 -34.66 -4.26 -25.12
CA LEU A 121 -34.95 -5.57 -24.53
C LEU A 121 -33.70 -6.18 -23.89
N ALA A 122 -32.54 -6.05 -24.53
CA ALA A 122 -31.27 -6.50 -23.97
C ALA A 122 -30.93 -5.76 -22.66
N GLY A 123 -31.12 -4.44 -22.61
CA GLY A 123 -30.94 -3.64 -21.38
C GLY A 123 -31.88 -4.07 -20.25
N LEU A 124 -33.15 -4.37 -20.55
CA LEU A 124 -34.12 -4.85 -19.56
C LEU A 124 -33.72 -6.22 -18.97
N TYR A 125 -33.31 -7.17 -19.81
CA TYR A 125 -32.82 -8.48 -19.33
C TYR A 125 -31.54 -8.36 -18.51
N ALA A 126 -30.65 -7.42 -18.85
CA ALA A 126 -29.46 -7.15 -18.05
C ALA A 126 -29.83 -6.61 -16.65
N LEU A 127 -30.80 -5.69 -16.56
CA LEU A 127 -31.31 -5.18 -15.28
C LEU A 127 -32.00 -6.27 -14.46
N GLU A 128 -32.79 -7.14 -15.10
CA GLU A 128 -33.43 -8.28 -14.45
C GLU A 128 -32.38 -9.20 -13.82
N ARG A 129 -31.39 -9.63 -14.61
CA ARG A 129 -30.31 -10.49 -14.12
C ARG A 129 -29.51 -9.84 -12.99
N LEU A 130 -29.19 -8.55 -13.12
CA LEU A 130 -28.47 -7.80 -12.09
C LEU A 130 -29.25 -7.74 -10.78
N GLY A 131 -30.58 -7.56 -10.85
CA GLY A 131 -31.47 -7.63 -9.69
C GLY A 131 -31.56 -9.04 -9.09
N GLN A 132 -31.52 -10.10 -9.90
CA GLN A 132 -31.49 -11.47 -9.38
C GLN A 132 -30.20 -11.75 -8.60
N ASP A 133 -29.06 -11.34 -9.15
CA ASP A 133 -27.72 -11.54 -8.57
C ASP A 133 -27.49 -10.69 -7.29
N ASN A 134 -28.19 -9.56 -7.14
CA ASN A 134 -28.03 -8.62 -6.03
C ASN A 134 -29.35 -8.38 -5.27
N PRO A 135 -29.79 -9.31 -4.40
CA PRO A 135 -31.11 -9.24 -3.76
C PRO A 135 -31.32 -7.98 -2.92
N ASP A 136 -30.28 -7.49 -2.25
CA ASP A 136 -30.34 -6.29 -1.41
C ASP A 136 -30.58 -5.00 -2.21
N GLN A 137 -30.22 -4.99 -3.50
CA GLN A 137 -30.31 -3.82 -4.38
C GLN A 137 -31.48 -3.89 -5.38
N ARG A 138 -32.28 -4.96 -5.33
CA ARG A 138 -33.48 -5.15 -6.17
C ARG A 138 -34.40 -3.94 -6.25
N PRO A 139 -34.82 -3.28 -5.14
CA PRO A 139 -35.73 -2.15 -5.24
C PRO A 139 -35.11 -0.96 -6.00
N THR A 140 -33.82 -0.72 -5.82
CA THR A 140 -33.08 0.35 -6.51
C THR A 140 -32.94 0.06 -8.00
N ILE A 141 -32.59 -1.18 -8.37
CA ILE A 141 -32.44 -1.61 -9.77
C ILE A 141 -33.81 -1.67 -10.47
N ALA A 142 -34.88 -1.98 -9.74
CA ALA A 142 -36.22 -2.11 -10.30
C ALA A 142 -36.96 -0.79 -10.54
N SER A 143 -36.62 0.23 -9.74
CA SER A 143 -37.28 1.53 -9.77
C SER A 143 -37.28 2.20 -11.16
N PRO A 144 -36.15 2.26 -11.91
CA PRO A 144 -36.10 2.96 -13.20
C PRO A 144 -37.05 2.36 -14.24
N TRP A 145 -37.06 1.04 -14.42
CA TRP A 145 -37.93 0.41 -15.41
C TRP A 145 -39.40 0.40 -14.96
N CYS A 146 -39.67 0.27 -13.65
CA CYS A 146 -41.02 0.46 -13.10
C CYS A 146 -41.58 1.85 -13.40
N ALA A 147 -40.74 2.89 -13.28
CA ALA A 147 -41.12 4.26 -13.60
C ALA A 147 -41.43 4.41 -15.09
N CYS A 148 -40.58 3.87 -15.98
CA CYS A 148 -40.83 3.90 -17.43
C CYS A 148 -42.13 3.20 -17.83
N LEU A 149 -42.44 2.03 -17.24
CA LEU A 149 -43.67 1.30 -17.57
C LEU A 149 -44.94 2.02 -17.07
N ARG A 150 -44.83 2.92 -16.09
CA ARG A 150 -45.94 3.75 -15.61
C ARG A 150 -46.17 5.00 -16.47
N MET A 151 -45.24 5.35 -17.37
CA MET A 151 -45.38 6.49 -18.26
C MET A 151 -46.43 6.20 -19.35
N PRO A 152 -47.40 7.10 -19.60
CA PRO A 152 -48.36 6.92 -20.68
C PRO A 152 -47.64 6.86 -22.04
N TYR A 153 -47.98 5.85 -22.85
CA TYR A 153 -47.41 5.65 -24.18
C TYR A 153 -48.17 6.46 -25.23
N THR A 154 -47.48 7.37 -25.92
CA THR A 154 -48.03 8.09 -27.08
C THR A 154 -47.62 7.35 -28.36
N PRO A 155 -48.55 6.71 -29.08
CA PRO A 155 -48.22 6.07 -30.35
C PRO A 155 -47.77 7.13 -31.37
N PRO A 156 -46.81 6.82 -32.26
CA PRO A 156 -46.44 7.71 -33.35
C PRO A 156 -47.67 7.98 -34.24
N PRO A 157 -47.80 9.18 -34.83
CA PRO A 157 -48.90 9.47 -35.75
C PRO A 157 -48.89 8.43 -36.86
N THR A 158 -49.99 7.68 -36.98
CA THR A 158 -50.20 6.70 -38.03
C THR A 158 -50.05 7.39 -39.38
N THR A 159 -48.86 7.33 -39.97
CA THR A 159 -48.74 7.52 -41.41
C THR A 159 -49.48 6.33 -41.98
N ALA A 160 -50.64 6.59 -42.59
CA ALA A 160 -51.52 5.58 -43.13
C ALA A 160 -50.75 4.73 -44.17
N LEU A 161 -50.11 3.68 -43.69
CA LEU A 161 -49.62 2.60 -44.52
C LEU A 161 -50.89 1.83 -44.94
N PRO A 162 -51.11 1.56 -46.24
CA PRO A 162 -52.30 0.87 -46.71
C PRO A 162 -52.42 -0.46 -45.95
N ALA A 163 -53.47 -0.55 -45.13
CA ALA A 163 -53.73 -1.68 -44.26
C ALA A 163 -53.87 -2.95 -45.11
N THR A 164 -52.79 -3.72 -45.19
CA THR A 164 -52.80 -5.06 -45.81
C THR A 164 -52.61 -6.16 -44.75
N HIS A 165 -52.59 -5.80 -43.47
CA HIS A 165 -52.74 -6.77 -42.39
C HIS A 165 -54.18 -6.70 -41.86
N PRO A 166 -55.02 -7.72 -42.11
CA PRO A 166 -56.33 -7.77 -41.49
C PRO A 166 -56.11 -7.78 -39.97
N ALA A 167 -56.83 -6.89 -39.29
CA ALA A 167 -56.88 -6.84 -37.84
C ALA A 167 -57.56 -8.11 -37.32
N ALA A 168 -56.81 -9.21 -37.28
CA ALA A 168 -57.16 -10.39 -36.51
C ALA A 168 -56.95 -10.01 -35.04
N GLY A 169 -57.98 -9.41 -34.45
CA GLY A 169 -58.09 -9.25 -33.02
C GLY A 169 -57.98 -10.62 -32.38
N VAL A 170 -56.83 -10.93 -31.78
CA VAL A 170 -56.72 -12.08 -30.89
C VAL A 170 -57.51 -11.71 -29.64
N THR A 171 -58.72 -12.26 -29.52
CA THR A 171 -59.44 -12.33 -28.25
C THR A 171 -58.57 -13.12 -27.27
N ARG A 172 -57.86 -12.42 -26.39
CA ARG A 172 -57.26 -13.06 -25.21
C ARG A 172 -58.40 -13.52 -24.30
N PRO A 173 -58.59 -14.83 -24.07
CA PRO A 173 -59.51 -15.26 -23.04
C PRO A 173 -58.88 -14.92 -21.68
N LEU A 174 -59.59 -14.13 -20.88
CA LEU A 174 -59.24 -13.88 -19.49
C LEU A 174 -59.36 -15.20 -18.72
N LEU A 175 -58.23 -15.87 -18.47
CA LEU A 175 -58.17 -17.02 -17.58
C LEU A 175 -57.97 -16.52 -16.15
N ARG A 176 -59.07 -16.30 -15.42
CA ARG A 176 -59.17 -16.66 -13.99
C ARG A 176 -60.60 -16.42 -13.46
N ASP A 177 -61.36 -17.50 -13.40
CA ASP A 177 -62.39 -17.66 -12.36
C ASP A 177 -61.68 -18.16 -11.07
N PRO A 178 -61.96 -17.58 -9.90
CA PRO A 178 -61.63 -18.19 -8.62
C PRO A 178 -62.77 -19.13 -8.17
N CYS A 179 -62.41 -20.38 -7.85
CA CYS A 179 -63.15 -21.19 -6.87
C CYS A 179 -62.56 -20.94 -5.48
#